data_AF-A0A812XVN7-F1
#
_entry.id   AF-A0A812XVN7-F1
#
_cell.length_a   1.000
_cell.length_b   1.000
_cell.length_c   1.000
_cell.angle_alpha   90.00
_cell.angle_beta   90.00
_cell.angle_gamma   90.00
#
_symmetry.space_group_name_H-M   'P 1'
#
loop_
_entity.id
_entity.type
_entity.pdbx_description
1 polymer ?
#
loop_
_entity_poly.entity_id
_entity_poly.type
_entity_poly.pdbx_seq_one_letter_code
_entity_poly.pdbx_strand_id
1 'polypeptide(L)'
;MRALWAAVLCSTAGAQIYKFNEATVPESKSLSLLYAFFIYDPPNVTGKRAPVTPFVQFKSLKASSTSEDFDNDKLKDYQGLQIHLIKYEDLWSQVDTSQMCATYYDVQQGLSKVQDHLIIRRNNGQSLADVNVYRHQLRFAKKEPDERVVVKHGGVYYLVVSNCGTFDQATISGQVIVKNQHGYLPANEYSKMPFYGISGLVCSALFVIWVLLCVRWWTQLFNIHLCIAAVCFLAVAESGIWYLFLIDWNSSGMHSNFLFASAVVCSVTRSTASYMLVLLACLGWGVTKPILDGSTICRILCLSFIYIVLNVIREIVFLGLLLRVWG
;
A
#
# COMPACT_ATOMS: atom_id res chain seq x y z
N MET A 1 26.63 30.55 -19.58
CA MET A 1 25.17 30.38 -19.74
C MET A 1 24.73 29.20 -18.87
N ARG A 2 24.03 29.49 -17.77
CA ARG A 2 23.09 28.66 -16.97
C ARG A 2 23.46 27.16 -16.82
N ALA A 3 24.23 26.74 -15.82
CA ALA A 3 23.81 26.53 -14.42
C ALA A 3 22.41 25.90 -14.29
N LEU A 4 22.34 24.55 -14.38
CA LEU A 4 21.16 23.78 -13.99
C LEU A 4 21.49 23.07 -12.67
N TRP A 5 21.00 23.69 -11.60
CA TRP A 5 20.96 23.16 -10.26
C TRP A 5 20.02 21.95 -10.23
N ALA A 6 20.55 20.74 -10.02
CA ALA A 6 19.78 19.67 -9.40
C ALA A 6 19.88 19.89 -7.89
N ALA A 7 19.07 20.84 -7.41
CA ALA A 7 18.96 21.14 -6.00
C ALA A 7 18.50 19.88 -5.25
N VAL A 8 19.33 19.51 -4.28
CA VAL A 8 19.01 18.67 -3.15
C VAL A 8 17.65 19.08 -2.57
N LEU A 9 16.61 18.32 -2.88
CA LEU A 9 15.43 18.28 -2.02
C LEU A 9 15.77 17.34 -0.87
N CYS A 10 16.38 17.92 0.16
CA CYS A 10 16.29 17.37 1.50
C CYS A 10 14.84 17.57 1.97
N SER A 11 13.90 16.80 1.42
CA SER A 11 12.56 16.69 1.96
C SER A 11 12.67 15.83 3.21
N THR A 12 12.50 16.47 4.36
CA THR A 12 12.37 15.83 5.67
C THR A 12 11.56 14.55 5.56
N ALA A 13 12.25 13.44 5.77
CA ALA A 13 11.70 12.10 5.68
C ALA A 13 10.48 11.94 6.61
N GLY A 14 9.47 11.23 6.17
CA GLY A 14 8.30 10.84 6.94
C GLY A 14 7.76 9.46 6.52
N ALA A 15 6.51 9.21 6.84
CA ALA A 15 5.87 7.93 7.12
C ALA A 15 4.56 7.67 6.35
N GLN A 16 4.26 6.42 5.95
CA GLN A 16 3.00 5.98 5.30
C GLN A 16 1.78 6.56 6.04
N ILE A 17 0.90 7.29 5.34
CA ILE A 17 -0.22 7.98 5.97
C ILE A 17 -1.53 7.29 5.61
N TYR A 18 -2.20 6.72 6.59
CA TYR A 18 -3.60 6.28 6.49
C TYR A 18 -4.50 7.32 7.13
N LYS A 19 -5.47 7.86 6.38
CA LYS A 19 -6.41 8.89 6.87
C LYS A 19 -7.79 8.26 7.08
N PHE A 20 -8.38 8.50 8.24
CA PHE A 20 -9.78 8.20 8.50
C PHE A 20 -10.60 9.42 8.10
N ASN A 21 -11.37 9.30 7.03
CA ASN A 21 -12.40 10.26 6.66
C ASN A 21 -13.73 9.63 7.01
N GLU A 22 -14.24 9.93 8.22
CA GLU A 22 -15.56 9.47 8.68
C GLU A 22 -15.75 7.94 8.61
N ALA A 23 -14.73 7.18 9.03
CA ALA A 23 -14.83 5.73 9.08
C ALA A 23 -15.88 5.31 10.11
N THR A 24 -16.84 4.47 9.72
CA THR A 24 -17.90 4.00 10.62
C THR A 24 -17.33 3.17 11.76
N VAL A 25 -17.82 3.43 12.98
CA VAL A 25 -17.46 2.66 14.16
C VAL A 25 -18.08 1.26 14.07
N PRO A 26 -17.37 0.21 14.51
CA PRO A 26 -17.93 -1.14 14.59
C PRO A 26 -19.13 -1.21 15.55
N GLU A 27 -19.99 -2.20 15.34
CA GLU A 27 -21.15 -2.47 16.19
C GLU A 27 -20.77 -2.61 17.67
N SER A 28 -21.76 -2.45 18.56
CA SER A 28 -21.60 -2.64 19.99
C SER A 28 -20.97 -4.01 20.32
N LYS A 29 -19.92 -3.99 21.15
CA LYS A 29 -19.13 -5.16 21.56
C LYS A 29 -18.51 -5.95 20.38
N SER A 30 -18.07 -5.24 19.36
CA SER A 30 -17.40 -5.83 18.20
C SER A 30 -16.08 -5.14 17.87
N LEU A 31 -15.30 -5.77 16.99
CA LEU A 31 -14.03 -5.25 16.48
C LEU A 31 -14.05 -5.26 14.95
N SER A 32 -13.40 -4.29 14.35
CA SER A 32 -13.24 -4.20 12.89
C SER A 32 -11.80 -3.90 12.53
N LEU A 33 -11.29 -4.62 11.53
CA LEU A 33 -9.98 -4.37 10.95
C LEU A 33 -10.10 -3.22 9.94
N LEU A 34 -9.36 -2.14 10.17
CA LEU A 34 -9.35 -1.01 9.23
C LEU A 34 -8.27 -1.12 8.17
N TYR A 35 -7.06 -1.55 8.57
CA TYR A 35 -5.91 -1.56 7.67
C TYR A 35 -4.78 -2.44 8.20
N ALA A 36 -3.88 -2.88 7.32
CA ALA A 36 -2.61 -3.50 7.71
C ALA A 36 -1.41 -2.69 7.26
N PHE A 37 -0.48 -2.50 8.19
CA PHE A 37 0.79 -1.86 7.96
C PHE A 37 1.91 -2.89 7.91
N PHE A 38 2.81 -2.73 6.95
CA PHE A 38 3.98 -3.59 6.77
C PHE A 38 5.23 -2.84 7.28
N ILE A 39 5.69 -3.20 8.47
CA ILE A 39 6.81 -2.55 9.15
C ILE A 39 8.08 -3.39 8.98
N TYR A 40 9.20 -2.74 8.67
CA TYR A 40 10.49 -3.42 8.58
C TYR A 40 11.03 -3.81 9.95
N ASP A 41 11.61 -5.00 10.05
CA ASP A 41 12.40 -5.37 11.22
C ASP A 41 13.58 -4.41 11.34
N PRO A 42 13.74 -3.72 12.49
CA PRO A 42 14.93 -2.92 12.70
C PRO A 42 16.16 -3.85 12.68
N PRO A 43 17.23 -3.50 11.93
CA PRO A 43 18.43 -4.31 11.88
C PRO A 43 19.02 -4.42 13.27
N ASN A 44 19.54 -5.61 13.59
CA ASN A 44 20.22 -5.87 14.84
C ASN A 44 21.63 -5.26 14.75
N VAL A 45 21.77 -3.95 15.00
CA VAL A 45 23.00 -3.21 14.68
C VAL A 45 24.04 -3.28 15.80
N THR A 46 25.11 -4.03 15.55
CA THR A 46 26.38 -4.03 16.30
C THR A 46 27.33 -2.91 15.81
N GLY A 47 26.84 -1.66 15.67
CA GLY A 47 27.57 -0.57 15.00
C GLY A 47 27.23 0.86 15.45
N LYS A 48 28.13 1.81 15.15
CA LYS A 48 28.21 3.19 15.72
C LYS A 48 27.20 4.24 15.20
N ARG A 49 26.22 3.89 14.34
CA ARG A 49 25.21 4.86 13.85
C ARG A 49 23.86 4.58 14.52
N ALA A 50 23.27 5.60 15.15
CA ALA A 50 21.94 5.48 15.74
C ALA A 50 20.93 5.11 14.62
N PRO A 51 20.25 3.95 14.70
CA PRO A 51 19.32 3.54 13.66
C PRO A 51 18.09 4.47 13.67
N VAL A 52 17.59 4.80 12.48
CA VAL A 52 16.25 5.40 12.35
C VAL A 52 15.26 4.29 12.70
N THR A 53 14.70 4.31 13.90
CA THR A 53 13.74 3.29 14.31
C THR A 53 12.39 3.49 13.63
N PRO A 54 11.73 2.41 13.19
CA PRO A 54 10.37 2.52 12.67
C PRO A 54 9.46 3.03 13.78
N PHE A 55 8.54 3.90 13.43
CA PHE A 55 7.59 4.46 14.39
C PHE A 55 6.22 4.59 13.79
N VAL A 56 5.23 4.50 14.66
CA VAL A 56 3.83 4.78 14.34
C VAL A 56 3.43 6.03 15.11
N GLN A 57 2.80 6.96 14.42
CA GLN A 57 2.31 8.18 15.00
C GLN A 57 0.80 8.27 14.76
N PHE A 58 0.04 8.30 15.84
CA PHE A 58 -1.38 8.61 15.81
C PHE A 58 -1.50 10.13 15.83
N LYS A 59 -2.18 10.70 14.84
CA LYS A 59 -2.40 12.15 14.78
C LYS A 59 -3.87 12.46 14.68
N SER A 60 -4.27 13.45 15.48
CA SER A 60 -5.56 14.11 15.31
C SER A 60 -6.76 13.18 15.32
N LEU A 61 -6.69 12.11 16.11
CA LEU A 61 -7.78 11.16 16.27
C LEU A 61 -8.94 11.81 17.03
N LYS A 62 -10.15 11.66 16.48
CA LYS A 62 -11.41 12.11 17.08
C LYS A 62 -12.54 11.14 16.72
N ALA A 63 -13.46 10.94 17.64
CA ALA A 63 -14.74 10.33 17.36
C ALA A 63 -15.82 11.41 17.23
N SER A 64 -16.79 11.19 16.35
CA SER A 64 -17.92 12.08 16.13
C SER A 64 -19.19 11.26 16.03
N SER A 65 -20.22 11.66 16.77
CA SER A 65 -21.53 11.02 16.71
C SER A 65 -22.20 11.32 15.37
N THR A 66 -22.89 10.33 14.82
CA THR A 66 -23.69 10.44 13.59
C THR A 66 -25.20 10.51 13.92
N SER A 67 -25.59 10.18 15.14
CA SER A 67 -27.01 10.20 15.56
C SER A 67 -27.48 11.62 15.90
N GLU A 68 -28.74 11.92 15.58
CA GLU A 68 -29.37 13.20 15.96
C GLU A 68 -29.68 13.28 17.47
N ASP A 69 -29.91 12.14 18.13
CA ASP A 69 -30.33 12.07 19.55
C ASP A 69 -29.17 12.19 20.56
N PHE A 70 -27.98 11.68 20.19
CA PHE A 70 -26.79 11.68 21.03
C PHE A 70 -25.72 12.61 20.46
N ASP A 71 -25.71 13.86 20.92
CA ASP A 71 -24.64 14.79 20.59
C ASP A 71 -23.33 14.40 21.29
N ASN A 72 -22.21 14.85 20.72
CA ASN A 72 -20.85 14.61 21.20
C ASN A 72 -20.65 15.03 22.67
N ASP A 73 -21.40 16.03 23.14
CA ASP A 73 -21.36 16.49 24.52
C ASP A 73 -21.90 15.46 25.52
N LYS A 74 -22.89 14.65 25.13
CA LYS A 74 -23.42 13.56 25.96
C LYS A 74 -22.48 12.35 25.99
N LEU A 75 -21.60 12.23 25.00
CA LEU A 75 -20.67 11.10 24.82
C LEU A 75 -19.25 11.41 25.32
N LYS A 76 -19.03 12.53 26.03
CA LYS A 76 -17.71 12.93 26.56
C LYS A 76 -17.06 11.88 27.45
N ASP A 77 -17.89 11.18 28.23
CA ASP A 77 -17.44 10.14 29.17
C ASP A 77 -17.43 8.73 28.55
N TYR A 78 -17.71 8.60 27.25
CA TYR A 78 -17.69 7.32 26.58
C TYR A 78 -16.25 6.82 26.41
N GLN A 79 -15.94 5.68 27.02
CA GLN A 79 -14.58 5.12 27.06
C GLN A 79 -14.40 3.84 26.25
N GLY A 80 -15.50 3.30 25.70
CA GLY A 80 -15.53 1.99 25.03
C GLY A 80 -14.89 1.95 23.64
N LEU A 81 -14.55 3.10 23.06
CA LEU A 81 -14.01 3.20 21.71
C LEU A 81 -12.48 3.28 21.73
N GLN A 82 -11.82 2.32 21.09
CA GLN A 82 -10.36 2.21 21.11
C GLN A 82 -9.81 1.83 19.73
N ILE A 83 -8.63 2.37 19.42
CA ILE A 83 -7.81 1.95 18.29
C ILE A 83 -6.63 1.18 18.82
N HIS A 84 -6.39 0.02 18.23
CA HIS A 84 -5.28 -0.86 18.53
C HIS A 84 -4.43 -1.08 17.31
N LEU A 85 -3.11 -1.04 17.50
CA LEU A 85 -2.15 -1.57 16.55
C LEU A 85 -1.59 -2.86 17.14
N ILE A 86 -1.88 -3.99 16.51
CA ILE A 86 -1.54 -5.34 17.00
C ILE A 86 -0.77 -6.08 15.92
N LYS A 87 0.28 -6.81 16.29
CA LYS A 87 1.02 -7.65 15.34
C LYS A 87 0.14 -8.82 14.88
N TYR A 88 0.11 -9.11 13.58
CA TYR A 88 -0.73 -10.17 12.99
C TYR A 88 -0.52 -11.54 13.63
N GLU A 89 0.74 -11.93 13.85
CA GLU A 89 1.11 -13.22 14.43
C GLU A 89 0.58 -13.39 15.87
N ASP A 90 0.51 -12.29 16.61
CA ASP A 90 0.13 -12.28 18.02
C ASP A 90 -1.37 -12.09 18.22
N LEU A 91 -2.07 -11.50 17.24
CA LEU A 91 -3.47 -11.09 17.34
C LEU A 91 -4.40 -12.20 17.85
N TRP A 92 -4.35 -13.38 17.23
CA TRP A 92 -5.24 -14.50 17.56
C TRP A 92 -4.89 -15.18 18.89
N SER A 93 -3.65 -15.02 19.37
CA SER A 93 -3.24 -15.52 20.68
C SER A 93 -3.62 -14.57 21.82
N GLN A 94 -3.71 -13.27 21.51
CA GLN A 94 -3.92 -12.20 22.48
C GLN A 94 -5.37 -11.75 22.60
N VAL A 95 -6.13 -11.81 21.51
CA VAL A 95 -7.52 -11.35 21.45
C VAL A 95 -8.43 -12.56 21.30
N ASP A 96 -9.28 -12.79 22.30
CA ASP A 96 -10.33 -13.80 22.24
C ASP A 96 -11.60 -13.17 21.68
N THR A 97 -12.03 -13.61 20.50
CA THR A 97 -13.24 -13.09 19.83
C THR A 97 -14.52 -13.41 20.61
N SER A 98 -14.51 -14.44 21.47
CA SER A 98 -15.70 -14.84 22.26
C SER A 98 -15.93 -13.94 23.50
N GLN A 99 -14.85 -13.40 24.07
CA GLN A 99 -14.89 -12.52 25.25
C GLN A 99 -13.86 -11.40 25.09
N MET A 100 -14.17 -10.46 24.20
CA MET A 100 -13.25 -9.38 23.85
C MET A 100 -13.34 -8.16 24.78
N CYS A 101 -14.50 -7.89 25.38
CA CYS A 101 -14.75 -6.68 26.17
C CYS A 101 -14.72 -6.94 27.68
N ALA A 102 -13.97 -6.12 28.42
CA ALA A 102 -13.82 -6.24 29.85
C ALA A 102 -15.12 -5.90 30.59
N THR A 103 -15.61 -6.86 31.37
CA THR A 103 -16.71 -6.64 32.31
C THR A 103 -16.19 -6.19 33.68
N TYR A 104 -17.10 -5.81 34.56
CA TYR A 104 -16.78 -5.48 35.95
C TYR A 104 -16.01 -6.60 36.67
N TYR A 105 -16.38 -7.87 36.44
CA TYR A 105 -15.69 -9.01 37.03
C TYR A 105 -14.26 -9.18 36.51
N ASP A 106 -14.03 -8.90 35.23
CA ASP A 106 -12.70 -8.99 34.62
C ASP A 106 -11.74 -7.92 35.16
N VAL A 107 -12.27 -6.74 35.50
CA VAL A 107 -11.50 -5.68 36.16
C VAL A 107 -11.09 -6.10 37.57
N GLN A 108 -11.99 -6.75 38.32
CA GLN A 108 -11.69 -7.29 39.65
C GLN A 108 -10.65 -8.41 39.61
N GLN A 109 -10.67 -9.25 38.58
CA GLN A 109 -9.67 -10.29 38.34
C GLN A 109 -8.32 -9.73 37.82
N GLY A 110 -8.23 -8.42 37.59
CA GLY A 110 -7.01 -7.76 37.11
C GLY A 110 -6.72 -8.00 35.62
N LEU A 111 -7.68 -8.53 34.86
CA LEU A 111 -7.55 -8.75 33.41
C LEU A 111 -7.57 -7.43 32.62
N SER A 112 -8.30 -6.42 33.12
CA SER A 112 -8.31 -5.06 32.56
C SER A 112 -8.25 -4.02 33.68
N LYS A 113 -7.75 -2.82 33.36
CA LYS A 113 -7.73 -1.67 34.29
C LYS A 113 -9.07 -0.95 34.37
N VAL A 114 -9.85 -1.00 33.29
CA VAL A 114 -11.10 -0.24 33.12
C VAL A 114 -12.13 -1.15 32.46
N GLN A 115 -13.40 -0.95 32.80
CA GLN A 115 -14.53 -1.61 32.19
C GLN A 115 -14.69 -1.16 30.72
N ASP A 116 -15.32 -1.99 29.88
CA ASP A 116 -15.63 -1.70 28.47
C ASP A 116 -14.37 -1.42 27.63
N HIS A 117 -13.24 -1.98 28.07
CA HIS A 117 -11.98 -1.95 27.33
C HIS A 117 -11.74 -3.30 26.65
N LEU A 118 -11.04 -3.30 25.51
CA LEU A 118 -10.62 -4.53 24.88
C LEU A 118 -9.65 -5.30 25.81
N ILE A 119 -9.93 -6.57 26.05
CA ILE A 119 -9.09 -7.49 26.80
C ILE A 119 -7.96 -7.95 25.88
N ILE A 120 -6.73 -7.78 26.35
CA ILE A 120 -5.52 -8.26 25.66
C ILE A 120 -4.85 -9.25 26.60
N ARG A 121 -4.83 -10.54 26.24
CA ARG A 121 -4.14 -11.58 27.01
C ARG A 121 -2.64 -11.34 26.99
N ARG A 122 -2.02 -11.36 28.16
CA ARG A 122 -0.59 -11.14 28.38
C ARG A 122 -0.14 -11.83 29.66
N ASN A 123 1.15 -12.12 29.80
CA ASN A 123 1.68 -12.68 31.03
C ASN A 123 1.78 -11.62 32.14
N ASN A 124 1.72 -12.06 33.38
CA ASN A 124 1.83 -11.19 34.55
C ASN A 124 3.15 -10.39 34.52
N GLY A 125 3.04 -9.07 34.62
CA GLY A 125 4.18 -8.14 34.62
C GLY A 125 4.59 -7.57 33.26
N GLN A 126 4.04 -8.03 32.14
CA GLN A 126 4.35 -7.49 30.81
C GLN A 126 3.53 -6.23 30.49
N SER A 127 4.17 -5.20 29.94
CA SER A 127 3.46 -4.03 29.40
C SER A 127 2.85 -4.34 28.03
N LEU A 128 1.84 -3.55 27.61
CA LEU A 128 1.23 -3.66 26.27
C LEU A 128 2.29 -3.53 25.15
N ALA A 129 3.30 -2.67 25.35
CA ALA A 129 4.39 -2.48 24.41
C ALA A 129 5.35 -3.69 24.31
N ASP A 130 5.41 -4.55 25.33
CA ASP A 130 6.26 -5.75 25.30
C ASP A 130 5.61 -6.88 24.49
N VAL A 131 4.28 -6.85 24.39
CA VAL A 131 3.48 -7.78 23.58
C VAL A 131 3.11 -7.20 22.22
N ASN A 132 3.80 -6.14 21.78
CA ASN A 132 3.60 -5.46 20.49
C ASN A 132 2.17 -4.92 20.25
N VAL A 133 1.46 -4.57 21.32
CA VAL A 133 0.12 -3.97 21.26
C VAL A 133 0.19 -2.51 21.67
N TYR A 134 -0.24 -1.63 20.79
CA TYR A 134 -0.33 -0.20 21.06
C TYR A 134 -1.80 0.22 21.06
N ARG A 135 -2.25 0.78 22.17
CA ARG A 135 -3.65 1.16 22.39
C ARG A 135 -3.75 2.67 22.46
N HIS A 136 -4.72 3.22 21.77
CA HIS A 136 -5.08 4.62 21.86
C HIS A 136 -6.59 4.75 22.02
N GLN A 137 -7.02 5.50 23.03
CA GLN A 137 -8.43 5.68 23.34
C GLN A 137 -9.00 6.82 22.50
N LEU A 138 -10.19 6.62 21.93
CA LEU A 138 -10.88 7.66 21.18
C LEU A 138 -11.89 8.37 22.09
N ARG A 139 -11.86 9.70 22.07
CA ARG A 139 -12.83 10.52 22.80
C ARG A 139 -13.73 11.27 21.82
N PHE A 140 -14.99 11.44 22.21
CA PHE A 140 -15.93 12.30 21.51
C PHE A 140 -15.66 13.76 21.85
N ALA A 141 -15.94 14.67 20.90
CA ALA A 141 -15.73 16.13 20.98
C ALA A 141 -14.28 16.62 21.19
N LYS A 142 -13.38 15.79 21.72
CA LYS A 142 -11.99 16.16 22.02
C LYS A 142 -11.03 15.49 21.04
N LYS A 143 -10.16 16.31 20.46
CA LYS A 143 -9.02 15.85 19.68
C LYS A 143 -7.97 15.27 20.62
N GLU A 144 -7.61 14.01 20.42
CA GLU A 144 -6.58 13.35 21.22
C GLU A 144 -5.18 13.87 20.81
N PRO A 145 -4.24 14.04 21.76
CA PRO A 145 -2.89 14.49 21.46
C PRO A 145 -2.17 13.54 20.50
N ASP A 146 -1.31 14.11 19.67
CA ASP A 146 -0.50 13.33 18.75
C ASP A 146 0.52 12.47 19.54
N GLU A 147 0.38 11.15 19.46
CA GLU A 147 1.24 10.20 20.17
C GLU A 147 2.15 9.48 19.19
N ARG A 148 3.45 9.44 19.49
CA ARG A 148 4.45 8.72 18.70
C ARG A 148 4.94 7.51 19.48
N VAL A 149 4.83 6.36 18.84
CA VAL A 149 5.20 5.05 19.37
C VAL A 149 6.32 4.47 18.52
N VAL A 150 7.42 4.08 19.17
CA VAL A 150 8.52 3.37 18.50
C VAL A 150 8.21 1.89 18.48
N VAL A 151 8.32 1.27 17.30
CA VAL A 151 8.06 -0.16 17.13
C VAL A 151 9.36 -0.94 17.28
N LYS A 152 9.37 -1.96 18.16
CA LYS A 152 10.55 -2.78 18.46
C LYS A 152 10.79 -3.90 17.42
N HIS A 153 9.72 -4.49 16.92
CA HIS A 153 9.76 -5.62 15.98
C HIS A 153 9.04 -5.26 14.68
N GLY A 154 9.58 -5.73 13.56
CA GLY A 154 8.93 -5.63 12.26
C GLY A 154 7.84 -6.69 12.09
N GLY A 155 7.23 -6.65 10.91
CA GLY A 155 6.18 -7.57 10.50
C GLY A 155 4.91 -6.85 10.08
N VAL A 156 3.84 -7.62 9.95
CA VAL A 156 2.51 -7.13 9.60
C VAL A 156 1.78 -6.72 10.87
N TYR A 157 1.31 -5.48 10.91
CA TYR A 157 0.54 -4.91 12.02
C TYR A 157 -0.85 -4.55 11.55
N TYR A 158 -1.85 -5.04 12.26
CA TYR A 158 -3.25 -4.73 12.02
C TYR A 158 -3.69 -3.54 12.86
N LEU A 159 -4.30 -2.58 12.18
CA LEU A 159 -4.98 -1.46 12.79
C LEU A 159 -6.44 -1.85 12.99
N VAL A 160 -6.81 -2.09 14.24
CA VAL A 160 -8.12 -2.58 14.64
C VAL A 160 -8.82 -1.49 15.44
N VAL A 161 -10.09 -1.25 15.13
CA VAL A 161 -10.98 -0.47 16.01
C VAL A 161 -11.81 -1.46 16.79
N SER A 162 -11.87 -1.29 18.11
CA SER A 162 -12.79 -2.03 18.96
C SER A 162 -13.79 -1.08 19.58
N ASN A 163 -15.07 -1.48 19.58
CA ASN A 163 -16.13 -0.80 20.28
C ASN A 163 -16.68 -1.73 21.36
N CYS A 164 -16.28 -1.50 22.61
CA CYS A 164 -16.71 -2.29 23.75
C CYS A 164 -17.81 -1.66 24.58
N GLY A 165 -18.26 -0.45 24.22
CA GLY A 165 -19.44 0.16 24.82
C GLY A 165 -20.70 -0.15 24.03
N THR A 166 -21.78 0.55 24.36
CA THR A 166 -23.12 0.31 23.81
C THR A 166 -23.47 1.15 22.60
N PHE A 167 -22.67 2.16 22.26
CA PHE A 167 -22.97 3.13 21.20
C PHE A 167 -22.19 2.81 19.93
N ASP A 168 -22.89 2.63 18.82
CA ASP A 168 -22.34 2.22 17.52
C ASP A 168 -22.53 3.27 16.41
N GLN A 169 -23.42 4.24 16.58
CA GLN A 169 -23.70 5.30 15.59
C GLN A 169 -22.66 6.43 15.62
N ALA A 170 -21.40 6.10 15.40
CA ALA A 170 -20.29 7.04 15.40
C ALA A 170 -19.39 6.89 14.17
N THR A 171 -18.65 7.95 13.87
CA THR A 171 -17.58 7.98 12.88
C THR A 171 -16.27 8.40 13.51
N ILE A 172 -15.17 7.88 12.98
CA ILE A 172 -13.81 8.19 13.40
C ILE A 172 -13.13 9.01 12.32
N SER A 173 -12.44 10.06 12.74
CA SER A 173 -11.60 10.89 11.88
C SER A 173 -10.20 11.06 12.47
N GLY A 174 -9.19 11.15 11.60
CA GLY A 174 -7.80 11.39 12.00
C GLY A 174 -6.82 10.76 11.02
N GLN A 175 -5.59 10.51 11.45
CA GLN A 175 -4.61 9.84 10.61
C GLN A 175 -3.61 9.02 11.42
N VAL A 176 -3.23 7.86 10.90
CA VAL A 176 -2.14 7.02 11.40
C VAL A 176 -0.99 7.09 10.42
N ILE A 177 0.19 7.36 10.96
CA ILE A 177 1.39 7.66 10.21
C ILE A 177 2.45 6.64 10.58
N VAL A 178 2.82 5.74 9.65
CA VAL A 178 3.78 4.64 9.89
C VAL A 178 5.08 4.85 9.12
N LYS A 179 6.18 5.10 9.83
CA LYS A 179 7.49 5.27 9.21
C LYS A 179 8.30 4.00 9.25
N ASN A 180 8.82 3.61 8.09
CA ASN A 180 9.89 2.62 8.01
C ASN A 180 11.25 3.31 7.94
N GLN A 181 12.30 2.53 8.19
CA GLN A 181 13.68 3.03 8.19
C GLN A 181 14.12 3.51 6.80
N HIS A 182 13.59 2.89 5.76
CA HIS A 182 13.88 3.19 4.36
C HIS A 182 12.94 4.24 3.73
N GLY A 183 12.01 4.79 4.51
CA GLY A 183 11.10 5.86 4.08
C GLY A 183 9.63 5.57 4.38
N TYR A 184 8.76 6.14 3.56
CA TYR A 184 7.30 6.03 3.69
C TYR A 184 6.74 4.74 3.10
N LEU A 185 7.51 4.06 2.26
CA LEU A 185 7.03 2.91 1.51
C LEU A 185 6.84 1.68 2.44
N PRO A 186 5.71 0.95 2.34
CA PRO A 186 5.49 -0.25 3.13
C PRO A 186 6.50 -1.35 2.76
N ALA A 187 6.81 -2.23 3.70
CA ALA A 187 7.88 -3.22 3.52
C ALA A 187 7.64 -4.20 2.35
N ASN A 188 6.38 -4.53 2.05
CA ASN A 188 6.02 -5.36 0.89
C ASN A 188 6.40 -4.68 -0.44
N GLU A 189 6.15 -3.38 -0.56
CA GLU A 189 6.30 -2.64 -1.82
C GLU A 189 7.74 -2.19 -2.06
N TYR A 190 8.54 -2.09 -0.99
CA TYR A 190 9.92 -1.62 -1.06
C TYR A 190 10.80 -2.49 -1.95
N SER A 191 10.64 -3.81 -1.94
CA SER A 191 11.39 -4.73 -2.81
C SER A 191 11.15 -4.50 -4.31
N LYS A 192 10.02 -3.88 -4.68
CA LYS A 192 9.70 -3.56 -6.08
C LYS A 192 10.55 -2.41 -6.61
N MET A 193 10.99 -1.50 -5.75
CA MET A 193 11.78 -0.33 -6.14
C MET A 193 13.13 -0.69 -6.79
N PRO A 194 14.01 -1.50 -6.17
CA PRO A 194 15.25 -1.92 -6.81
C PRO A 194 15.00 -2.84 -8.02
N PHE A 195 13.93 -3.64 -8.01
CA PHE A 195 13.55 -4.48 -9.14
C PHE A 195 13.26 -3.64 -10.40
N TYR A 196 12.37 -2.64 -10.30
CA TYR A 196 12.08 -1.74 -11.42
C TYR A 196 13.27 -0.86 -11.81
N GLY A 197 14.09 -0.45 -10.84
CA GLY A 197 15.33 0.28 -11.12
C GLY A 197 16.33 -0.53 -11.95
N ILE A 198 16.63 -1.77 -11.54
CA ILE A 198 17.55 -2.65 -12.27
C ILE A 198 16.96 -3.05 -13.64
N SER A 199 15.67 -3.41 -13.66
CA SER A 199 14.95 -3.72 -14.90
C SER A 199 15.01 -2.55 -15.87
N GLY A 200 14.76 -1.33 -15.40
CA GLY A 200 14.84 -0.12 -16.21
C GLY A 200 16.23 0.12 -16.82
N LEU A 201 17.31 -0.09 -16.03
CA LEU A 201 18.68 0.03 -16.53
C LEU A 201 18.99 -1.01 -17.60
N VAL A 202 18.63 -2.28 -17.37
CA VAL A 202 18.85 -3.37 -18.33
C VAL A 202 18.05 -3.13 -19.62
N CYS A 203 16.76 -2.79 -19.50
CA CYS A 203 15.92 -2.47 -20.65
C CYS A 203 16.42 -1.24 -21.42
N SER A 204 16.92 -0.22 -20.72
CA SER A 204 17.48 0.98 -21.36
C SER A 204 18.75 0.64 -22.15
N ALA A 205 19.64 -0.18 -21.59
CA ALA A 205 20.83 -0.63 -22.30
C ALA A 205 20.46 -1.42 -23.57
N LEU A 206 19.52 -2.37 -23.44
CA LEU A 206 19.01 -3.14 -24.58
C LEU A 206 18.37 -2.25 -25.65
N PHE A 207 17.58 -1.26 -25.25
CA PHE A 207 16.96 -0.31 -26.16
C PHE A 207 18.00 0.53 -26.91
N VAL A 208 19.01 1.07 -26.22
CA VAL A 208 20.10 1.83 -26.85
C VAL A 208 20.87 0.96 -27.84
N ILE A 209 21.26 -0.25 -27.44
CA ILE A 209 21.93 -1.21 -28.33
C ILE A 209 21.06 -1.45 -29.56
N TRP A 210 19.77 -1.75 -29.39
CA TRP A 210 18.85 -2.00 -30.50
C TRP A 210 18.74 -0.82 -31.46
N VAL A 211 18.59 0.40 -30.93
CA VAL A 211 18.52 1.62 -31.74
C VAL A 211 19.81 1.87 -32.50
N LEU A 212 20.98 1.65 -31.88
CA LEU A 212 22.28 1.77 -32.55
C LEU A 212 22.42 0.76 -33.70
N LEU A 213 22.01 -0.50 -33.47
CA LEU A 213 21.97 -1.53 -34.50
C LEU A 213 21.03 -1.12 -35.63
N CYS A 214 19.83 -0.62 -35.30
CA CYS A 214 18.94 -0.06 -36.31
C CYS A 214 19.68 1.02 -37.13
N VAL A 215 20.16 2.10 -36.51
CA VAL A 215 20.90 3.21 -37.16
C VAL A 215 22.01 2.72 -38.09
N ARG A 216 22.78 1.71 -37.68
CA ARG A 216 23.86 1.15 -38.50
C ARG A 216 23.38 0.51 -39.79
N TRP A 217 22.17 -0.06 -39.81
CA TRP A 217 21.56 -0.78 -40.93
C TRP A 217 20.25 -0.13 -41.43
N TRP A 218 20.10 1.20 -41.34
CA TRP A 218 18.87 1.93 -41.76
C TRP A 218 18.43 1.65 -43.20
N THR A 219 19.35 1.32 -44.10
CA THR A 219 19.03 1.04 -45.50
C THR A 219 18.32 -0.31 -45.72
N GLN A 220 18.30 -1.21 -44.73
CA GLN A 220 17.75 -2.57 -44.84
C GLN A 220 16.70 -2.87 -43.76
N LEU A 221 16.08 -1.83 -43.18
CA LEU A 221 15.20 -2.00 -42.03
C LEU A 221 13.81 -2.53 -42.43
N PHE A 222 13.49 -3.74 -41.96
CA PHE A 222 12.13 -4.28 -42.02
C PHE A 222 11.23 -3.65 -40.95
N ASN A 223 9.93 -3.52 -41.26
CA ASN A 223 8.91 -2.97 -40.36
C ASN A 223 8.87 -3.67 -38.98
N ILE A 224 9.22 -4.95 -38.92
CA ILE A 224 9.26 -5.71 -37.66
C ILE A 224 10.31 -5.18 -36.67
N HIS A 225 11.45 -4.66 -37.14
CA HIS A 225 12.48 -4.10 -36.28
C HIS A 225 12.01 -2.81 -35.58
N LEU A 226 11.14 -2.04 -36.25
CA LEU A 226 10.50 -0.86 -35.67
C LEU A 226 9.51 -1.27 -34.57
N CYS A 227 8.75 -2.34 -34.78
CA CYS A 227 7.86 -2.89 -33.75
C CYS A 227 8.64 -3.41 -32.53
N ILE A 228 9.79 -4.06 -32.73
CA ILE A 228 10.67 -4.48 -31.63
C ILE A 228 11.18 -3.25 -30.86
N ALA A 229 11.64 -2.22 -31.57
CA ALA A 229 12.10 -0.97 -30.94
C ALA A 229 10.98 -0.30 -30.12
N ALA A 230 9.75 -0.30 -30.63
CA ALA A 230 8.59 0.22 -29.91
C ALA A 230 8.27 -0.58 -28.62
N VAL A 231 8.36 -1.92 -28.66
CA VAL A 231 8.18 -2.76 -27.47
C VAL A 231 9.29 -2.53 -26.43
N CYS A 232 10.54 -2.40 -26.89
CA CYS A 232 11.65 -2.06 -26.00
C CYS A 232 11.48 -0.67 -25.37
N PHE A 233 11.03 0.32 -26.14
CA PHE A 233 10.72 1.66 -25.61
C PHE A 233 9.61 1.59 -24.55
N LEU A 234 8.53 0.85 -24.81
CA LEU A 234 7.45 0.63 -23.84
C LEU A 234 7.95 -0.06 -22.57
N ALA A 235 8.94 -0.95 -22.65
CA ALA A 235 9.55 -1.59 -21.48
C ALA A 235 10.37 -0.62 -20.61
N VAL A 236 11.11 0.28 -21.24
CA VAL A 236 11.83 1.36 -20.54
C VAL A 236 10.83 2.33 -19.90
N ALA A 237 9.80 2.73 -20.64
CA ALA A 237 8.76 3.62 -20.16
C ALA A 237 8.01 3.02 -18.96
N GLU A 238 7.59 1.75 -19.04
CA GLU A 238 6.94 1.03 -17.93
C GLU A 238 7.82 1.03 -16.68
N SER A 239 9.08 0.57 -16.82
CA SER A 239 10.01 0.50 -15.68
C SER A 239 10.26 1.87 -15.07
N GLY A 240 10.38 2.91 -15.91
CA GLY A 240 10.57 4.30 -15.47
C GLY A 240 9.36 4.85 -14.72
N ILE A 241 8.14 4.66 -15.24
CA ILE A 241 6.92 5.16 -14.59
C ILE A 241 6.69 4.43 -13.24
N TRP A 242 6.88 3.10 -13.18
CA TRP A 242 6.80 2.37 -11.91
C TRP A 242 7.85 2.86 -10.90
N TYR A 243 9.09 3.09 -11.33
CA TYR A 243 10.14 3.61 -10.46
C TYR A 243 9.82 5.02 -9.94
N LEU A 244 9.34 5.91 -10.81
CA LEU A 244 8.91 7.26 -10.43
C LEU A 244 7.74 7.24 -9.45
N PHE A 245 6.75 6.39 -9.69
CA PHE A 245 5.63 6.18 -8.79
C PHE A 245 6.11 5.71 -7.40
N LEU A 246 7.05 4.76 -7.34
CA LEU A 246 7.60 4.27 -6.07
C LEU A 246 8.44 5.34 -5.35
N ILE A 247 9.19 6.18 -6.06
CA ILE A 247 9.89 7.33 -5.47
C ILE A 247 8.90 8.35 -4.92
N ASP A 248 7.90 8.72 -5.70
CA ASP A 248 6.87 9.68 -5.28
C ASP A 248 6.13 9.15 -4.05
N TRP A 249 5.70 7.89 -4.07
CA TRP A 249 5.05 7.28 -2.91
C TRP A 249 6.00 7.22 -1.70
N ASN A 250 7.27 6.88 -1.90
CA ASN A 250 8.25 6.86 -0.83
C ASN A 250 8.63 8.25 -0.30
N SER A 251 8.30 9.35 -1.00
CA SER A 251 8.62 10.72 -0.57
C SER A 251 7.40 11.47 -0.04
N SER A 252 6.28 11.37 -0.74
CA SER A 252 5.00 12.00 -0.41
C SER A 252 4.22 11.22 0.66
N GLY A 253 4.44 9.90 0.77
CA GLY A 253 3.72 9.04 1.72
C GLY A 253 2.28 8.72 1.39
N MET A 254 1.79 9.31 0.30
CA MET A 254 0.46 9.12 -0.23
C MET A 254 0.57 8.53 -1.62
N HIS A 255 -0.41 7.71 -1.96
CA HIS A 255 -0.49 7.05 -3.25
C HIS A 255 -1.01 8.03 -4.31
N SER A 256 -0.17 8.41 -5.28
CA SER A 256 -0.61 9.24 -6.40
C SER A 256 -1.40 8.41 -7.40
N ASN A 257 -2.73 8.59 -7.42
CA ASN A 257 -3.64 7.86 -8.30
C ASN A 257 -3.29 8.03 -9.79
N PHE A 258 -2.80 9.22 -10.17
CA PHE A 258 -2.41 9.49 -11.56
C PHE A 258 -1.19 8.68 -11.99
N LEU A 259 -0.12 8.71 -11.19
CA LEU A 259 1.10 7.95 -11.49
C LEU A 259 0.83 6.45 -11.49
N PHE A 260 0.05 5.96 -10.52
CA PHE A 260 -0.36 4.56 -10.48
C PHE A 260 -1.16 4.15 -11.71
N ALA A 261 -2.19 4.92 -12.09
CA ALA A 261 -2.98 4.63 -13.29
C ALA A 261 -2.11 4.62 -14.55
N SER A 262 -1.20 5.59 -14.69
CA SER A 262 -0.28 5.63 -15.83
C SER A 262 0.67 4.44 -15.88
N ALA A 263 1.17 3.97 -14.73
CA ALA A 263 2.03 2.80 -14.63
C ALA A 263 1.30 1.54 -15.08
N VAL A 264 0.08 1.33 -14.59
CA VAL A 264 -0.78 0.18 -14.95
C VAL A 264 -1.11 0.20 -16.44
N VAL A 265 -1.50 1.34 -17.00
CA VAL A 265 -1.79 1.46 -18.45
C VAL A 265 -0.56 1.13 -19.29
N CYS A 266 0.62 1.60 -18.89
CA CYS A 266 1.87 1.31 -19.57
C CYS A 266 2.21 -0.19 -19.51
N SER A 267 1.99 -0.84 -18.36
CA SER A 267 2.16 -2.29 -18.21
C SER A 267 1.24 -3.10 -19.10
N VAL A 268 -0.05 -2.76 -19.14
CA VAL A 268 -1.02 -3.44 -20.01
C VAL A 268 -0.67 -3.24 -21.48
N THR A 269 -0.26 -2.03 -21.86
CA THR A 269 0.11 -1.70 -23.24
C THR A 269 1.36 -2.44 -23.68
N ARG A 270 2.42 -2.45 -22.86
CA ARG A 270 3.65 -3.20 -23.14
C ARG A 270 3.37 -4.69 -23.28
N SER A 271 2.60 -5.26 -22.35
CA SER A 271 2.21 -6.68 -22.39
C SER A 271 1.52 -7.01 -23.71
N THR A 272 0.47 -6.24 -24.05
CA THR A 272 -0.29 -6.42 -25.29
C THR A 272 0.60 -6.25 -26.53
N ALA A 273 1.44 -5.22 -26.58
CA ALA A 273 2.36 -4.98 -27.70
C ALA A 273 3.36 -6.13 -27.89
N SER A 274 3.84 -6.72 -26.79
CA SER A 274 4.74 -7.88 -26.82
C SER A 274 4.06 -9.11 -27.43
N TYR A 275 2.83 -9.42 -27.01
CA TYR A 275 2.08 -10.55 -27.59
C TYR A 275 1.71 -10.32 -29.06
N MET A 276 1.31 -9.10 -29.42
CA MET A 276 1.06 -8.74 -30.82
C MET A 276 2.32 -8.92 -31.69
N LEU A 277 3.49 -8.50 -31.18
CA LEU A 277 4.76 -8.67 -31.88
C LEU A 277 5.07 -10.16 -32.12
N VAL A 278 4.91 -11.02 -31.11
CA VAL A 278 5.12 -12.47 -31.25
C VAL A 278 4.15 -13.06 -32.28
N LEU A 279 2.87 -12.68 -32.22
CA LEU A 279 1.86 -13.14 -33.17
C LEU A 279 2.22 -12.75 -34.61
N LEU A 280 2.65 -11.50 -34.83
CA LEU A 280 3.10 -11.01 -36.13
C LEU A 280 4.36 -11.76 -36.62
N ALA A 281 5.29 -12.06 -35.73
CA ALA A 281 6.48 -12.85 -36.05
C ALA A 281 6.11 -14.29 -36.46
N CYS A 282 5.18 -14.94 -35.73
CA CYS A 282 4.69 -16.28 -36.06
C CYS A 282 3.95 -16.34 -37.40
N LEU A 283 3.25 -15.25 -37.78
CA LEU A 283 2.60 -15.12 -39.09
C LEU A 283 3.62 -14.87 -40.23
N GLY A 284 4.90 -14.68 -39.90
CA GLY A 284 5.97 -14.44 -40.85
C GLY A 284 5.94 -13.04 -41.47
N TRP A 285 5.31 -12.07 -40.79
CA TRP A 285 5.28 -10.69 -41.26
C TRP A 285 6.69 -10.12 -41.36
N GLY A 286 7.06 -9.64 -42.54
CA GLY A 286 8.39 -9.09 -42.83
C GLY A 286 9.45 -10.10 -43.28
N VAL A 287 9.27 -11.42 -43.04
CA VAL A 287 10.21 -12.47 -43.48
C VAL A 287 9.66 -13.29 -44.64
N THR A 288 8.47 -13.86 -44.50
CA THR A 288 7.86 -14.73 -45.52
C THR A 288 6.71 -14.07 -46.27
N LYS A 289 6.11 -13.01 -45.70
CA LYS A 289 5.08 -12.20 -46.36
C LYS A 289 5.37 -10.70 -46.18
N PRO A 290 5.61 -9.95 -47.27
CA PRO A 290 5.94 -8.52 -47.19
C PRO A 290 4.73 -7.65 -46.79
N ILE A 291 3.50 -8.12 -47.06
CA ILE A 291 2.26 -7.38 -46.81
C ILE A 291 1.23 -8.36 -46.25
N LEU A 292 0.61 -8.03 -45.11
CA LEU A 292 -0.50 -8.79 -44.56
C LEU A 292 -1.81 -8.35 -45.22
N ASP A 293 -2.67 -9.32 -45.52
CA ASP A 293 -4.02 -9.06 -45.99
C ASP A 293 -4.85 -8.31 -44.92
N GLY A 294 -5.70 -7.37 -45.33
CA GLY A 294 -6.47 -6.50 -44.43
C GLY A 294 -7.39 -7.27 -43.49
N SER A 295 -7.92 -8.41 -43.95
CA SER A 295 -8.72 -9.33 -43.12
C SER A 295 -7.91 -9.91 -41.97
N THR A 296 -6.62 -10.20 -42.18
CA THR A 296 -5.72 -10.74 -41.14
C THR A 296 -5.38 -9.66 -40.11
N ILE A 297 -5.13 -8.42 -40.55
CA ILE A 297 -4.88 -7.28 -39.65
C ILE A 297 -6.10 -7.03 -38.77
N CYS A 298 -7.31 -7.05 -39.34
CA CYS A 298 -8.55 -6.90 -38.58
C CYS A 298 -8.69 -7.99 -37.49
N ARG A 299 -8.39 -9.25 -37.83
CA ARG A 299 -8.39 -10.36 -36.85
C ARG A 299 -7.39 -10.14 -35.71
N ILE A 300 -6.18 -9.67 -36.02
CA ILE A 300 -5.14 -9.37 -35.02
C ILE A 300 -5.59 -8.22 -34.10
N LEU A 301 -6.17 -7.16 -34.66
CA LEU A 301 -6.71 -6.04 -33.88
C LEU A 301 -7.85 -6.49 -32.96
N CYS A 302 -8.78 -7.33 -33.45
CA CYS A 302 -9.83 -7.91 -32.62
C CYS A 302 -9.27 -8.77 -31.49
N LEU A 303 -8.27 -9.62 -31.78
CA LEU A 303 -7.61 -10.44 -30.75
C LEU A 303 -6.87 -9.59 -29.71
N SER A 304 -6.18 -8.52 -30.15
CA SER A 304 -5.52 -7.55 -29.29
C SER A 304 -6.52 -6.86 -28.36
N PHE A 305 -7.66 -6.41 -28.91
CA PHE A 305 -8.73 -5.80 -28.12
C PHE A 305 -9.28 -6.77 -27.08
N ILE A 306 -9.60 -8.01 -27.46
CA ILE A 306 -10.04 -9.04 -26.52
C ILE A 306 -8.98 -9.30 -25.44
N TYR A 307 -7.70 -9.32 -25.80
CA TYR A 307 -6.60 -9.52 -24.85
C TYR A 307 -6.48 -8.39 -23.82
N ILE A 308 -6.65 -7.13 -24.26
CA ILE A 308 -6.70 -5.97 -23.36
C ILE A 308 -7.89 -6.10 -22.41
N VAL A 309 -9.08 -6.42 -22.92
CA VAL A 309 -10.29 -6.60 -22.10
C VAL A 309 -10.09 -7.70 -21.05
N LEU A 310 -9.54 -8.85 -21.45
CA LEU A 310 -9.26 -9.95 -20.52
C LEU A 310 -8.19 -9.57 -19.47
N ASN A 311 -7.17 -8.78 -19.84
CA ASN A 311 -6.20 -8.26 -18.87
C ASN A 311 -6.84 -7.31 -17.86
N VAL A 312 -7.70 -6.41 -18.33
CA VAL A 312 -8.43 -5.48 -17.45
C VAL A 312 -9.34 -6.26 -16.51
N ILE A 313 -10.07 -7.26 -17.01
CA ILE A 313 -10.90 -8.15 -16.17
C ILE A 313 -10.03 -8.86 -15.13
N ARG A 314 -8.88 -9.41 -15.53
CA ARG A 314 -7.96 -10.08 -14.59
C ARG A 314 -7.51 -9.13 -13.48
N GLU A 315 -7.16 -7.89 -13.82
CA GLU A 315 -6.73 -6.88 -12.86
C GLU A 315 -7.86 -6.49 -11.90
N ILE A 316 -9.08 -6.30 -12.42
CA ILE A 316 -10.27 -5.99 -11.62
C ILE A 316 -10.63 -7.17 -10.70
N VAL A 317 -10.59 -8.40 -11.20
CA VAL A 317 -10.87 -9.60 -10.40
C VAL A 317 -9.83 -9.76 -9.30
N PHE A 318 -8.56 -9.52 -9.60
CA PHE A 318 -7.48 -9.57 -8.61
C PHE A 318 -7.69 -8.51 -7.51
N LEU A 319 -8.02 -7.28 -7.88
CA LEU A 319 -8.38 -6.21 -6.94
C LEU A 319 -9.64 -6.54 -6.13
N GLY A 320 -10.67 -7.09 -6.76
CA GLY A 320 -11.93 -7.47 -6.11
C GLY A 320 -11.78 -8.64 -5.13
N LEU A 321 -10.94 -9.62 -5.45
CA LEU A 321 -10.60 -10.72 -4.54
C LEU A 321 -9.80 -10.21 -3.34
N LEU A 322 -8.84 -9.30 -3.55
CA LEU A 322 -8.11 -8.67 -2.45
C LEU A 322 -9.04 -7.89 -1.52
N LEU A 323 -10.02 -7.17 -2.06
CA LEU A 323 -11.02 -6.47 -1.24
C LEU A 323 -11.93 -7.43 -0.45
N ARG A 324 -12.32 -8.58 -1.04
CA ARG A 324 -13.16 -9.58 -0.34
C ARG A 324 -12.43 -10.44 0.68
N VAL A 325 -11.12 -10.62 0.54
CA VAL A 325 -10.30 -11.35 1.54
C VAL A 325 -9.98 -10.46 2.75
N TRP A 326 -10.16 -9.14 2.62
CA TRP A 326 -9.78 -8.13 3.61
C TRP A 326 -10.95 -7.35 4.22
N GLY A 327 -12.20 -7.66 3.86
CA GLY A 327 -13.42 -7.14 4.49
C GLY A 327 -14.18 -8.26 5.17
#